data_AF-A0A2D8LQ69-F1
#
_entry.id   AF-A0A2D8LQ69-F1
#
_cell.length_a   1.000
_cell.length_b   1.000
_cell.length_c   1.000
_cell.angle_alpha   90.00
_cell.angle_beta   90.00
_cell.angle_gamma   90.00
#
_symmetry.space_group_name_H-M   'P 1'
#
loop_
_entity.id
_entity.type
_entity.pdbx_description
1 polymer ?
#
loop_
_entity_poly.entity_id
_entity_poly.type
_entity_poly.pdbx_seq_one_letter_code
_entity_poly.pdbx_strand_id
1 'polypeptide(L)'
;MAADRPALLLAQDLGYAVGEDGAMTPTVVLHVDDHPEVADLARVHAIEGIGDVRTTGRRVDNAGPDGAPVFLLGVSLTSPVRAAFAIMFPLPDAEAFLRDAGRGGRLALATTDVGSVGAERPFWLAIDLDGPSLEQALDAI
;
A
#
# COMPACT_ATOMS: atom_id res chain seq x y z
N MET A 1 -7.85 6.70 -26.85
CA MET A 1 -6.93 6.77 -25.70
C MET A 1 -7.45 5.77 -24.68
N ALA A 2 -6.69 4.73 -24.35
CA ALA A 2 -7.07 3.84 -23.26
C ALA A 2 -7.11 4.70 -21.98
N ALA A 3 -8.19 4.59 -21.20
CA ALA A 3 -8.16 5.12 -19.84
C ALA A 3 -6.96 4.46 -19.14
N ASP A 4 -6.01 5.26 -18.71
CA ASP A 4 -4.82 4.79 -18.02
C ASP A 4 -5.31 4.03 -16.78
N ARG A 5 -5.21 2.70 -16.80
CA ARG A 5 -5.67 1.90 -15.68
C ARG A 5 -4.67 2.12 -14.55
N PRO A 6 -5.14 2.43 -13.32
CA PRO A 6 -4.22 2.59 -12.20
C PRO A 6 -3.39 1.31 -12.04
N ALA A 7 -2.12 1.50 -11.67
CA ALA A 7 -1.18 0.40 -11.44
C ALA A 7 -1.76 -0.61 -10.43
N LEU A 8 -1.52 -1.90 -10.65
CA LEU A 8 -1.90 -2.96 -9.72
C LEU A 8 -0.63 -3.64 -9.20
N LEU A 9 -0.30 -3.36 -7.95
CA LEU A 9 0.92 -3.79 -7.30
C LEU A 9 0.63 -4.98 -6.40
N LEU A 10 1.46 -6.01 -6.45
CA LEU A 10 1.36 -7.14 -5.53
C LEU A 10 2.08 -6.80 -4.22
N ALA A 11 1.43 -7.07 -3.08
CA ALA A 11 2.10 -7.11 -1.79
C ALA A 11 3.09 -8.27 -1.79
N GLN A 12 4.39 -7.97 -1.90
CA GLN A 12 5.44 -8.99 -1.96
C GLN A 12 5.76 -9.57 -0.58
N ASP A 13 5.77 -8.71 0.43
CA ASP A 13 6.08 -9.07 1.79
C ASP A 13 5.31 -8.17 2.77
N LEU A 14 5.03 -8.72 3.96
CA LEU A 14 4.27 -8.09 5.03
C LEU A 14 5.09 -8.11 6.31
N GLY A 15 5.20 -6.98 6.98
CA GLY A 15 5.98 -6.88 8.21
C GLY A 15 5.60 -5.68 9.05
N TYR A 16 6.41 -5.39 10.05
CA TYR A 16 6.20 -4.25 10.93
C TYR A 16 7.51 -3.49 11.11
N ALA A 17 7.47 -2.20 10.84
CA ALA A 17 8.54 -1.28 11.20
C ALA A 17 8.45 -0.94 12.68
N VAL A 18 9.60 -0.95 13.37
CA VAL A 18 9.70 -0.58 14.78
C VAL A 18 10.23 0.85 14.86
N GLY A 19 9.42 1.79 15.36
CA GLY A 19 9.85 3.16 15.65
C GLY A 19 10.78 3.24 16.86
N GLU A 20 11.45 4.38 17.03
CA GLU A 20 12.33 4.64 18.20
C GLU A 20 11.57 4.59 19.53
N ASP A 21 10.28 4.92 19.50
CA ASP A 21 9.33 4.82 20.62
C ASP A 21 8.80 3.40 20.85
N GLY A 22 9.25 2.42 20.05
CA GLY A 22 8.75 1.05 20.04
C GLY A 22 7.40 0.89 19.33
N ALA A 23 6.87 1.94 18.69
CA ALA A 23 5.62 1.83 17.95
C ALA A 23 5.80 0.92 16.73
N MET A 24 4.91 -0.06 16.61
CA MET A 24 4.87 -0.98 15.48
C MET A 24 4.00 -0.39 14.37
N THR A 25 4.59 -0.18 13.18
CA THR A 25 3.86 0.29 12.00
C THR A 25 3.76 -0.84 10.98
N PRO A 26 2.55 -1.34 10.66
CA PRO A 26 2.34 -2.29 9.58
C PRO A 26 2.98 -1.78 8.29
N THR A 27 3.78 -2.62 7.65
CA THR A 27 4.59 -2.27 6.48
C THR A 27 4.40 -3.32 5.40
N VAL A 28 4.12 -2.86 4.18
CA VAL A 28 4.04 -3.71 2.99
C VAL A 28 5.20 -3.40 2.05
N VAL A 29 5.84 -4.44 1.53
CA VAL A 29 6.87 -4.31 0.49
C VAL A 29 6.21 -4.45 -0.88
N LEU A 30 6.45 -3.47 -1.75
CA LEU A 30 5.90 -3.41 -3.09
C LEU A 30 7.00 -3.52 -4.13
N HIS A 31 6.78 -4.34 -5.17
CA HIS A 31 7.57 -4.27 -6.39
C HIS A 31 7.06 -3.13 -7.26
N VAL A 32 7.94 -2.23 -7.67
CA VAL A 32 7.54 -1.02 -8.43
C VAL A 32 8.42 -0.78 -9.66
N ASP A 33 9.16 -1.79 -10.13
CA ASP A 33 10.09 -1.66 -11.25
C ASP A 33 9.41 -1.13 -12.53
N ASP A 34 8.19 -1.58 -12.80
CA ASP A 34 7.37 -1.12 -13.94
C ASP A 34 6.57 0.16 -13.64
N HIS A 35 6.69 0.70 -12.41
CA HIS A 35 5.92 1.82 -11.88
C HIS A 35 6.81 2.87 -11.18
N PRO A 36 7.75 3.51 -11.91
CA PRO A 36 8.65 4.51 -11.35
C PRO A 36 7.89 5.70 -10.73
N GLU A 37 6.69 6.00 -11.21
CA GLU A 37 5.81 7.02 -10.64
C GLU A 37 5.36 6.69 -9.21
N VAL A 38 5.23 5.41 -8.85
CA VAL A 38 4.91 4.97 -7.48
C VAL A 38 6.18 4.93 -6.63
N ALA A 39 7.29 4.45 -7.19
CA ALA A 39 8.59 4.41 -6.53
C ALA A 39 9.02 5.80 -6.01
N ASP A 40 8.71 6.84 -6.78
CA ASP A 40 9.12 8.21 -6.49
C ASP A 40 8.24 8.94 -5.46
N LEU A 41 7.04 8.42 -5.14
CA LEU A 41 6.05 9.12 -4.30
C LEU A 41 6.58 9.47 -2.91
N ALA A 42 7.36 8.58 -2.31
CA ALA A 42 7.92 8.79 -0.98
C ALA A 42 8.94 9.95 -0.99
N ARG A 43 9.75 10.06 -2.04
CA ARG A 43 10.69 11.17 -2.24
C ARG A 43 9.95 12.49 -2.47
N VAL A 44 8.90 12.47 -3.30
CA VAL A 44 8.07 13.65 -3.56
C VAL A 44 7.44 14.15 -2.26
N HIS A 45 6.84 13.28 -1.44
CA HIS A 45 6.25 13.67 -0.16
C HIS A 45 7.28 14.22 0.84
N ALA A 46 8.50 13.67 0.83
CA ALA A 46 9.57 14.17 1.68
C ALA A 46 10.04 15.59 1.30
N ILE A 47 9.91 15.97 0.03
CA ILE A 47 10.35 17.28 -0.48
C ILE A 47 9.22 18.31 -0.48
N GLU A 48 8.07 17.94 -1.04
CA GLU A 48 6.93 18.84 -1.28
C GLU A 48 5.94 18.89 -0.10
N GLY A 49 6.09 17.97 0.85
CA GLY A 49 5.21 17.83 2.01
C GLY A 49 4.08 16.81 1.81
N ILE A 50 3.30 16.62 2.89
CA ILE A 50 2.23 15.64 2.95
C ILE A 50 1.04 16.15 2.12
N GLY A 51 0.66 15.34 1.13
CA GLY A 51 -0.45 15.60 0.23
C GLY A 51 -1.80 15.09 0.73
N ASP A 52 -2.77 15.02 -0.18
CA ASP A 52 -4.03 14.34 0.07
C ASP A 52 -3.89 12.86 -0.31
N VAL A 53 -3.92 11.99 0.70
CA VAL A 53 -3.97 10.54 0.46
C VAL A 53 -5.39 10.06 0.74
N ARG A 54 -5.97 9.35 -0.23
CA ARG A 54 -7.26 8.67 -0.08
C ARG A 54 -7.10 7.20 -0.33
N THR A 55 -7.71 6.41 0.55
CA THR A 55 -7.69 4.95 0.46
C THR A 55 -9.10 4.39 0.28
N THR A 56 -9.22 3.31 -0.47
CA THR A 56 -10.46 2.55 -0.66
C THR A 56 -10.14 1.05 -0.57
N GLY A 57 -11.04 0.26 0.00
CA GLY A 57 -10.85 -1.17 0.20
C GLY A 57 -11.92 -1.98 -0.51
N ARG A 58 -11.56 -3.13 -1.07
CA ARG A 58 -12.52 -4.09 -1.61
C ARG A 58 -11.97 -5.52 -1.56
N ARG A 59 -12.73 -6.44 -0.97
CA ARG A 59 -12.54 -7.88 -1.17
C ARG A 59 -13.02 -8.28 -2.57
N VAL A 60 -12.23 -9.08 -3.27
CA VAL A 60 -12.57 -9.66 -4.56
C VAL A 60 -12.35 -11.17 -4.48
N ASP A 61 -13.44 -11.92 -4.55
CA ASP A 61 -13.37 -13.37 -4.61
C ASP A 61 -12.95 -13.85 -6.01
N ASN A 62 -12.33 -15.03 -6.08
CA ASN A 62 -11.93 -15.68 -7.34
C ASN A 62 -10.96 -14.85 -8.21
N ALA A 63 -10.08 -14.06 -7.59
CA ALA A 63 -9.13 -13.18 -8.29
C ALA A 63 -7.65 -13.49 -8.01
N GLY A 64 -7.34 -14.24 -6.95
CA GLY A 64 -5.99 -14.71 -6.63
C GLY A 64 -5.64 -16.03 -7.34
N PRO A 65 -4.41 -16.53 -7.12
CA PRO A 65 -4.01 -17.87 -7.54
C PRO A 65 -5.02 -18.92 -7.06
N ASP A 66 -5.34 -19.90 -7.92
CA ASP A 66 -6.29 -20.98 -7.62
C ASP A 66 -7.71 -20.52 -7.23
N GLY A 67 -8.08 -19.29 -7.59
CA GLY A 67 -9.39 -18.71 -7.24
C GLY A 67 -9.47 -18.22 -5.79
N ALA A 68 -8.34 -18.12 -5.09
CA ALA A 68 -8.31 -17.54 -3.75
C ALA A 68 -8.84 -16.08 -3.75
N PRO A 69 -9.51 -15.64 -2.69
CA PRO A 69 -9.88 -14.24 -2.55
C PRO A 69 -8.65 -13.35 -2.40
N VAL A 70 -8.78 -12.09 -2.83
CA VAL A 70 -7.78 -11.05 -2.60
C VAL A 70 -8.45 -9.82 -2.02
N PHE A 71 -7.70 -9.02 -1.29
CA PHE A 71 -8.11 -7.68 -0.91
C PHE A 71 -7.38 -6.65 -1.78
N LEU A 72 -8.13 -5.72 -2.36
CA LEU A 72 -7.60 -4.60 -3.11
C LEU A 72 -7.68 -3.34 -2.26
N LEU A 73 -6.52 -2.74 -1.97
CA LEU A 73 -6.41 -1.43 -1.36
C LEU A 73 -6.08 -0.41 -2.46
N GLY A 74 -7.07 0.36 -2.89
CA GLY A 74 -6.88 1.49 -3.79
C GLY A 74 -6.29 2.69 -3.05
N VAL A 75 -5.27 3.30 -3.61
CA VAL A 75 -4.61 4.51 -3.11
C VAL A 75 -4.68 5.57 -4.21
N SER A 76 -5.07 6.79 -3.84
CA SER A 76 -5.12 7.91 -4.77
C SER A 76 -4.69 9.21 -4.10
N LEU A 77 -4.00 10.04 -4.88
CA LEU A 77 -3.47 11.33 -4.47
C LEU A 77 -3.70 12.36 -5.57
N THR A 78 -3.93 13.62 -5.20
CA THR A 78 -4.08 14.73 -6.16
C THR A 78 -3.08 15.87 -5.95
N SER A 79 -2.46 15.92 -4.78
CA SER A 79 -1.43 16.82 -4.32
C SER A 79 -0.44 16.01 -3.46
N PRO A 80 0.87 16.32 -3.45
CA PRO A 80 1.56 17.23 -4.36
C PRO A 80 1.60 16.73 -5.83
N VAL A 81 1.29 15.46 -6.05
CA VAL A 81 1.22 14.83 -7.37
C VAL A 81 -0.10 14.09 -7.56
N ARG A 82 -0.53 13.96 -8.82
CA ARG A 82 -1.68 13.12 -9.16
C ARG A 82 -1.21 11.70 -9.44
N ALA A 83 -1.60 10.77 -8.57
CA ALA A 83 -1.28 9.35 -8.71
C ALA A 83 -2.46 8.49 -8.26
N ALA A 84 -2.62 7.32 -8.87
CA ALA A 84 -3.58 6.31 -8.44
C ALA A 84 -3.03 4.91 -8.73
N PHE A 85 -3.08 4.04 -7.72
CA PHE A 85 -2.65 2.65 -7.81
C PHE A 85 -3.46 1.80 -6.84
N ALA A 86 -3.41 0.49 -7.00
CA ALA A 86 -4.02 -0.46 -6.08
C ALA A 86 -2.96 -1.46 -5.61
N ILE A 87 -3.06 -1.87 -4.35
CA ILE A 87 -2.24 -2.93 -3.77
C ILE A 87 -3.12 -4.16 -3.60
N MET A 88 -2.66 -5.29 -4.15
CA MET A 88 -3.29 -6.59 -4.01
C MET A 88 -2.68 -7.36 -2.84
N PHE A 89 -3.52 -7.79 -1.92
CA PHE A 89 -3.18 -8.64 -0.80
C PHE A 89 -3.84 -10.01 -0.94
N PRO A 90 -3.10 -11.11 -0.98
CA PRO A 90 -3.68 -12.44 -1.00
C PRO A 90 -4.38 -12.75 0.32
N LEU A 91 -5.59 -13.32 0.26
CA LEU A 91 -6.33 -13.79 1.42
C LEU A 91 -6.38 -15.34 1.42
N PRO A 92 -6.35 -15.98 2.61
CA PRO A 92 -6.45 -15.40 3.95
C PRO A 92 -5.14 -14.87 4.55
N ASP A 93 -4.00 -15.10 3.89
CA ASP A 93 -2.67 -14.88 4.47
C ASP A 93 -2.43 -13.45 4.96
N ALA A 94 -2.93 -12.44 4.24
CA ALA A 94 -2.78 -11.04 4.60
C ALA A 94 -3.85 -10.51 5.58
N GLU A 95 -4.85 -11.32 5.97
CA GLU A 95 -6.03 -10.79 6.68
C GLU A 95 -5.68 -10.21 8.05
N ALA A 96 -4.91 -10.94 8.86
CA ALA A 96 -4.52 -10.47 10.20
C ALA A 96 -3.71 -9.17 10.11
N PHE A 97 -2.79 -9.08 9.17
CA PHE A 97 -2.00 -7.90 8.89
C PHE A 97 -2.88 -6.70 8.51
N LEU A 98 -3.85 -6.89 7.60
CA LEU A 98 -4.75 -5.83 7.17
C LEU A 98 -5.64 -5.35 8.33
N ARG A 99 -6.11 -6.26 9.20
CA ARG A 99 -6.87 -5.87 10.39
C ARG A 99 -6.03 -5.05 11.37
N ASP A 100 -4.76 -5.39 11.56
CA ASP A 100 -3.85 -4.60 12.39
C ASP A 100 -3.57 -3.22 11.79
N ALA A 101 -3.37 -3.15 10.47
CA ALA A 101 -3.25 -1.88 9.75
C ALA A 101 -4.50 -1.00 9.90
N GLY A 102 -5.69 -1.60 9.78
CA GLY A 102 -6.96 -0.91 10.01
C GLY A 102 -7.08 -0.35 11.42
N ARG A 103 -6.77 -1.15 12.45
CA ARG A 103 -6.79 -0.71 13.86
C ARG A 103 -5.78 0.39 14.14
N GLY A 104 -4.59 0.32 13.54
CA GLY A 104 -3.55 1.33 13.67
C GLY A 104 -3.80 2.60 12.85
N GLY A 105 -4.79 2.57 11.95
CA GLY A 105 -5.17 3.67 11.07
C GLY A 105 -4.07 4.08 10.09
N ARG A 106 -3.06 3.22 9.86
CA ARG A 106 -1.90 3.56 9.06
C ARG A 106 -1.27 2.33 8.41
N LEU A 107 -0.60 2.55 7.29
CA LEU A 107 0.20 1.56 6.58
C LEU A 107 1.44 2.23 6.00
N ALA A 108 2.61 1.62 6.19
CA ALA A 108 3.84 2.04 5.53
C ALA A 108 4.03 1.25 4.22
N LEU A 109 4.34 1.96 3.15
CA LEU A 109 4.70 1.39 1.85
C LEU A 109 6.22 1.45 1.69
N ALA A 110 6.85 0.28 1.70
CA ALA A 110 8.25 0.10 1.37
C ALA A 110 8.36 -0.27 -0.11
N THR A 111 8.74 0.68 -0.95
CA THR A 111 9.03 0.42 -2.36
C THR A 111 10.46 -0.11 -2.48
N THR A 112 10.63 -1.29 -3.07
CA THR A 112 11.95 -1.79 -3.45
C THR A 112 12.12 -1.57 -4.95
N ASP A 113 13.09 -0.74 -5.31
CA ASP A 113 13.68 -0.72 -6.65
C ASP A 113 14.92 -1.63 -6.62
N VAL A 114 14.95 -2.64 -7.49
CA VAL A 114 16.06 -3.62 -7.55
C VAL A 114 17.38 -2.93 -7.94
N GLY A 115 17.33 -1.74 -8.55
CA GLY A 115 18.50 -0.93 -8.90
C GLY A 115 19.15 -0.19 -7.74
N SER A 116 18.50 -0.09 -6.57
CA SER A 116 18.96 0.75 -5.45
C SER A 116 19.27 -0.02 -4.16
N VAL A 117 19.57 -1.32 -4.28
CA VAL A 117 20.21 -2.13 -3.23
C VAL A 117 21.50 -1.45 -2.78
N GLY A 118 21.44 -0.69 -1.67
CA GLY A 118 22.57 0.07 -1.13
C GLY A 118 22.31 1.56 -0.86
N ALA A 119 21.12 2.10 -1.12
CA ALA A 119 20.77 3.44 -0.63
C ALA A 119 20.66 3.41 0.90
N GLU A 120 21.53 4.14 1.61
CA GLU A 120 21.62 4.13 3.08
C GLU A 120 20.32 4.53 3.81
N ARG A 121 19.31 5.06 3.11
CA ARG A 121 18.00 5.49 3.66
C ARG A 121 16.88 5.35 2.62
N PRO A 122 16.18 4.20 2.53
CA PRO A 122 15.00 4.11 1.68
C PRO A 122 13.90 5.06 2.20
N PHE A 123 13.26 5.82 1.29
CA PHE A 123 12.08 6.60 1.64
C PHE A 123 10.88 5.68 1.64
N TRP A 124 10.17 5.63 2.76
CA TRP A 124 8.90 4.91 2.86
C TRP A 124 7.75 5.91 2.89
N LEU A 125 6.63 5.55 2.27
CA LEU A 125 5.42 6.37 2.30
C LEU A 125 4.47 5.80 3.35
N ALA A 126 4.23 6.52 4.43
CA ALA A 126 3.13 6.22 5.33
C ALA A 126 1.84 6.80 4.75
N ILE A 127 0.78 5.98 4.73
CA ILE A 127 -0.56 6.39 4.33
C ILE A 127 -1.54 6.17 5.49
N ASP A 128 -2.50 7.07 5.62
CA ASP A 128 -3.60 6.93 6.57
C ASP A 128 -4.66 5.97 6.02
N LEU A 129 -5.20 5.15 6.92
CA LEU A 129 -6.27 4.22 6.63
C LEU A 129 -7.52 4.58 7.42
N ASP A 130 -8.67 4.58 6.74
CA ASP A 130 -9.97 4.52 7.42
C ASP A 130 -10.18 3.08 7.91
N GLY A 131 -9.77 2.83 9.16
CA GLY A 131 -9.88 1.52 9.81
C GLY A 131 -11.27 0.90 9.74
N PRO A 132 -12.34 1.60 10.19
CA PRO A 132 -13.71 1.12 10.06
C PRO A 132 -14.11 0.73 8.63
N SER A 133 -13.79 1.56 7.64
CA SER A 133 -14.10 1.24 6.22
C SER A 133 -13.30 0.04 5.71
N LEU A 134 -12.04 -0.11 6.13
CA LEU A 134 -11.20 -1.25 5.78
C LEU A 134 -11.76 -2.56 6.37
N GLU A 135 -12.11 -2.56 7.65
CA GLU A 135 -12.68 -3.74 8.34
C GLU A 135 -14.00 -4.16 7.68
N GLN A 136 -14.89 -3.20 7.40
CA GLN A 136 -16.13 -3.47 6.67
C GLN A 136 -15.86 -4.09 5.29
N ALA A 137 -14.85 -3.60 4.57
CA ALA A 137 -14.51 -4.13 3.24
C ALA A 137 -13.90 -5.54 3.30
N LEU A 138 -13.20 -5.91 4.37
CA LEU A 138 -12.65 -7.25 4.58
C LEU A 138 -13.74 -8.30 4.84
N ASP A 139 -14.79 -7.89 5.54
CA ASP A 139 -15.93 -8.73 5.93
C ASP A 139 -17.00 -8.82 4.83
N ALA A 140 -16.91 -8.01 3.79
CA ALA A 140 -17.82 -8.07 2.65
C ALA A 140 -17.64 -9.38 1.87
N ILE A 141 -18.75 -10.08 1.62
CA ILE A 141 -18.86 -11.34 0.86
C ILE A 141 -19.56 -11.04 -0.47
#